data_AF-A0A7W6CAF0-F1
#
_entry.id   AF-A0A7W6CAF0-F1
#
_cell.length_a   1.000
_cell.length_b   1.000
_cell.length_c   1.000
_cell.angle_alpha   90.00
_cell.angle_beta   90.00
_cell.angle_gamma   90.00
#
_symmetry.space_group_name_H-M   'P 1'
#
loop_
_entity.id
_entity.type
_entity.pdbx_description
1 polymer ?
#
loop_
_entity_poly.entity_id
_entity_poly.type
_entity_poly.pdbx_seq_one_letter_code
_entity_poly.pdbx_strand_id
1 'polypeptide(L)'
;MIGFVKDDVKLDFYLVHESLGFLVLWVMLLRVGARLYRKAPPIDGPAIERRAAHMVHGLFYIFLIIMPVSGFLATNAHGFPLKWFGILPVWSPLGKSPDVASILSAVHEWSAWIVLALFTLHILAVMFHHLIRRDTTVYRIL
;
A
#
# COMPACT_ATOMS: atom_id res chain seq x y z
N MET A 1 7.04 2.67 18.58
CA MET A 1 8.48 2.78 18.31
C MET A 1 9.01 1.38 17.97
N ILE A 2 9.85 1.22 16.94
CA ILE A 2 10.38 -0.09 16.53
C ILE A 2 11.38 -0.58 17.59
N GLY A 3 10.99 -1.58 18.37
CA GLY A 3 11.79 -2.08 19.50
C GLY A 3 12.96 -3.01 19.10
N PHE A 4 13.03 -3.40 17.83
CA PHE A 4 13.96 -4.43 17.34
C PHE A 4 15.15 -3.88 16.53
N VAL A 5 15.25 -2.55 16.44
CA VAL A 5 16.27 -1.86 15.63
C VAL A 5 17.11 -0.98 16.56
N LYS A 6 18.44 -1.00 16.39
CA LYS A 6 19.35 -0.16 17.17
C LYS A 6 19.04 1.33 16.94
N ASP A 7 19.19 2.16 17.97
CA ASP A 7 18.76 3.56 17.94
C ASP A 7 19.45 4.40 16.84
N ASP A 8 20.69 4.06 16.49
CA ASP A 8 21.51 4.71 15.47
C ASP A 8 20.94 4.58 14.05
N VAL A 9 20.23 3.50 13.74
CA VAL A 9 19.69 3.23 12.39
C VAL A 9 18.17 3.45 12.28
N LYS A 10 17.49 3.85 13.37
CA LYS A 10 16.03 4.06 13.37
C LYS A 10 15.61 5.16 12.39
N LEU A 11 16.34 6.28 12.37
CA LEU A 11 16.02 7.41 11.48
C LEU A 11 16.16 7.02 10.01
N ASP A 12 17.21 6.26 9.66
CA ASP A 12 17.41 5.76 8.30
C ASP A 12 16.29 4.82 7.88
N PHE A 13 15.84 3.94 8.79
CA PHE A 13 14.70 3.07 8.53
C PHE A 13 13.42 3.89 8.24
N TYR A 14 13.11 4.90 9.07
CA TYR A 14 11.96 5.76 8.85
C TYR A 14 12.05 6.51 7.52
N LEU A 15 13.21 7.07 7.20
CA LEU A 15 13.45 7.78 5.95
C LEU A 15 13.20 6.87 4.74
N VAL A 16 13.76 5.66 4.74
CA VAL A 16 13.58 4.69 3.65
C VAL A 16 12.12 4.23 3.57
N HIS A 17 11.51 3.88 4.70
CA HIS A 17 10.12 3.43 4.77
C HIS A 17 9.16 4.49 4.23
N GLU A 18 9.29 5.74 4.69
CA GLU A 18 8.44 6.85 4.27
C GLU A 18 8.65 7.16 2.78
N SER A 19 9.90 7.13 2.31
CA SER A 19 10.23 7.42 0.90
C SER A 19 9.71 6.35 -0.06
N LEU A 20 9.82 5.08 0.32
CA LEU A 20 9.27 3.96 -0.45
C LEU A 20 7.74 3.96 -0.41
N GLY A 21 7.13 4.22 0.75
CA GLY A 21 5.68 4.36 0.86
C GLY A 21 5.14 5.48 -0.03
N PHE A 22 5.82 6.63 -0.04
CA PHE A 22 5.46 7.75 -0.91
C PHE A 22 5.66 7.42 -2.40
N LEU A 23 6.69 6.66 -2.76
CA LEU A 23 6.86 6.14 -4.12
C LEU A 23 5.72 5.21 -4.53
N VAL A 24 5.31 4.30 -3.64
CA VAL A 24 4.18 3.38 -3.90
C VAL A 24 2.89 4.15 -4.18
N LEU A 25 2.64 5.27 -3.47
CA LEU A 25 1.51 6.14 -3.77
C LEU A 25 1.51 6.60 -5.23
N TRP A 26 2.64 7.13 -5.72
CA TRP A 26 2.75 7.59 -7.11
C TRP A 26 2.58 6.45 -8.12
N VAL A 27 3.19 5.30 -7.86
CA VAL A 27 3.02 4.10 -8.71
C VAL A 27 1.55 3.68 -8.74
N MET A 28 0.85 3.71 -7.61
CA MET A 28 -0.57 3.37 -7.54
C MET A 28 -1.45 4.39 -8.26
N LEU A 29 -1.17 5.69 -8.15
CA LEU A 29 -1.90 6.72 -8.91
C LEU A 29 -1.72 6.52 -10.42
N LEU A 30 -0.50 6.24 -10.88
CA LEU A 30 -0.22 5.90 -12.28
C LEU A 30 -0.97 4.63 -12.69
N ARG A 31 -1.00 3.61 -11.83
CA ARG A 31 -1.71 2.35 -12.07
C ARG A 31 -3.22 2.55 -12.19
N VAL A 32 -3.81 3.36 -11.31
CA VAL A 32 -5.22 3.78 -11.38
C VAL A 32 -5.48 4.48 -12.71
N GLY A 33 -4.65 5.47 -13.06
CA GLY A 33 -4.75 6.18 -14.34
C GLY A 33 -4.74 5.20 -15.52
N ALA A 34 -3.73 4.33 -15.60
CA ALA A 34 -3.62 3.31 -16.65
C ALA A 34 -4.84 2.38 -16.71
N ARG A 35 -5.41 2.02 -15.56
CA ARG A 35 -6.61 1.17 -15.47
C ARG A 35 -7.87 1.87 -15.98
N LEU A 36 -7.97 3.19 -15.85
CA LEU A 36 -9.09 3.96 -16.40
C LEU A 36 -9.04 4.02 -17.93
N TYR A 37 -7.84 4.01 -18.52
CA TYR A 37 -7.66 4.03 -19.98
C TYR A 37 -7.68 2.63 -20.64
N ARG A 38 -7.28 1.58 -19.91
CA ARG A 38 -7.17 0.21 -20.46
C ARG A 38 -8.18 -0.73 -19.80
N LYS A 39 -8.99 -1.40 -20.62
CA LYS A 39 -9.89 -2.46 -20.14
C LYS A 39 -9.08 -3.61 -19.53
N ALA A 40 -9.58 -4.12 -18.41
CA ALA A 40 -9.07 -5.34 -17.81
C ALA A 40 -9.19 -6.51 -18.79
N PRO A 41 -8.19 -7.40 -18.85
CA PRO A 41 -8.41 -8.73 -19.41
C PRO A 41 -9.57 -9.41 -18.65
N PRO A 42 -10.48 -10.12 -19.34
CA PRO A 42 -11.57 -10.82 -18.69
C PRO A 42 -11.01 -11.90 -17.76
N ILE A 43 -11.53 -11.98 -16.53
CA ILE A 43 -11.16 -13.05 -15.59
C ILE A 43 -12.01 -14.28 -15.93
N ASP A 44 -11.36 -15.41 -16.19
CA ASP A 44 -12.04 -16.68 -16.43
C ASP A 44 -12.28 -17.42 -15.10
N GLY A 45 -13.33 -18.24 -15.04
CA GLY A 45 -13.65 -19.07 -13.87
C GLY A 45 -15.04 -18.81 -13.26
N PRO A 46 -15.40 -19.56 -12.20
CA PRO A 46 -16.66 -19.43 -11.48
C PRO A 46 -16.98 -17.99 -11.06
N ALA A 47 -18.27 -17.64 -11.04
CA ALA A 47 -18.71 -16.29 -10.67
C ALA A 47 -18.21 -15.84 -9.28
N ILE A 48 -18.10 -16.77 -8.33
CA ILE A 48 -17.61 -16.50 -6.97
C ILE A 48 -16.12 -16.12 -7.00
N GLU A 49 -15.29 -16.89 -7.69
CA GLU A 49 -13.85 -16.61 -7.82
C GLU A 49 -13.59 -15.27 -8.50
N ARG A 50 -14.34 -14.96 -9.56
CA ARG A 50 -14.24 -13.67 -10.26
C ARG A 50 -14.60 -12.51 -9.34
N ARG A 51 -15.71 -12.61 -8.60
CA ARG A 51 -16.13 -11.58 -7.63
C ARG A 51 -15.08 -11.40 -6.53
N ALA A 52 -14.56 -12.49 -5.98
CA ALA A 52 -13.50 -12.45 -4.97
C ALA A 52 -12.23 -11.77 -5.52
N ALA A 53 -11.80 -12.12 -6.73
CA ALA A 53 -10.66 -11.49 -7.38
C ALA A 53 -10.87 -9.98 -7.57
N HIS A 54 -12.03 -9.57 -8.08
CA HIS A 54 -12.36 -8.14 -8.22
C HIS A 54 -12.37 -7.41 -6.88
N MET A 55 -12.91 -8.02 -5.83
CA MET A 55 -12.95 -7.44 -4.48
C MET A 55 -11.54 -7.26 -3.91
N VAL A 56 -10.70 -8.30 -3.93
CA VAL A 56 -9.32 -8.24 -3.41
C VAL A 56 -8.51 -7.17 -4.16
N HIS A 57 -8.60 -7.13 -5.49
CA HIS A 57 -7.91 -6.10 -6.27
C HIS A 57 -8.46 -4.70 -5.98
N GLY A 58 -9.79 -4.54 -5.87
CA GLY A 58 -10.39 -3.26 -5.51
C GLY A 58 -9.92 -2.76 -4.14
N LEU A 59 -9.89 -3.65 -3.14
CA LEU A 59 -9.38 -3.33 -1.81
C LEU A 59 -7.90 -2.99 -1.83
N PHE A 60 -7.06 -3.68 -2.61
CA PHE A 60 -5.66 -3.27 -2.78
C PHE A 60 -5.53 -1.86 -3.36
N TYR A 61 -6.33 -1.51 -4.36
CA TYR A 61 -6.30 -0.17 -4.94
C TYR A 61 -6.62 0.89 -3.90
N ILE A 62 -7.61 0.64 -3.05
CA ILE A 62 -8.01 1.55 -1.98
C ILE A 62 -6.92 1.65 -0.90
N PHE A 63 -6.51 0.53 -0.33
CA PHE A 63 -5.63 0.54 0.83
C PHE A 63 -4.16 0.84 0.50
N LEU A 64 -3.67 0.52 -0.71
CA LEU A 64 -2.34 0.93 -1.15
C LEU A 64 -2.25 2.44 -1.48
N ILE A 65 -3.37 3.16 -1.48
CA ILE A 65 -3.42 4.63 -1.56
C ILE A 65 -3.64 5.22 -0.16
N ILE A 66 -4.64 4.72 0.58
CA ILE A 66 -4.96 5.21 1.93
C ILE A 66 -3.76 5.07 2.87
N MET A 67 -3.06 3.93 2.85
CA MET A 67 -1.92 3.67 3.73
C MET A 67 -0.79 4.71 3.55
N PRO A 68 -0.20 4.94 2.36
CA PRO A 68 0.86 5.93 2.23
C PRO A 68 0.37 7.38 2.41
N VAL A 69 -0.87 7.70 2.03
CA VAL A 69 -1.45 9.05 2.27
C VAL A 69 -1.58 9.32 3.77
N SER A 70 -2.16 8.39 4.52
CA SER A 70 -2.30 8.52 5.98
C SER A 70 -0.94 8.55 6.68
N GLY A 71 0.03 7.76 6.23
CA GLY A 71 1.41 7.77 6.76
C GLY A 71 2.10 9.12 6.54
N PHE A 72 2.07 9.63 5.30
CA PHE A 72 2.61 10.96 4.96
C PHE A 72 1.95 12.08 5.79
N LEU A 73 0.62 12.06 5.93
CA LEU A 73 -0.07 13.08 6.71
C LEU A 73 0.23 12.92 8.22
N ALA A 74 0.40 11.69 8.72
CA ALA A 74 0.74 11.44 10.11
C ALA A 74 2.12 11.99 10.50
N THR A 75 3.17 11.74 9.68
CA THR A 75 4.52 12.25 9.95
C THR A 75 4.56 13.76 10.02
N ASN A 76 3.88 14.42 9.07
CA ASN A 76 3.71 15.87 9.08
C ASN A 76 2.93 16.38 10.28
N ALA A 77 1.83 15.72 10.68
CA ALA A 77 1.05 16.08 11.85
C ALA A 77 1.81 15.87 13.17
N HIS A 78 2.75 14.92 13.24
CA HIS A 78 3.69 14.78 14.36
C HIS A 78 4.78 15.88 14.38
N GLY A 79 4.92 16.66 13.30
CA GLY A 79 5.89 17.74 13.17
C GLY A 79 7.21 17.31 12.52
N PHE A 80 7.23 16.16 11.85
CA PHE A 80 8.38 15.65 11.10
C PHE A 80 8.05 15.66 9.61
N PRO A 81 8.22 16.80 8.92
CA PRO A 81 7.86 16.90 7.51
C PRO A 81 8.72 15.99 6.64
N LEU A 82 8.07 15.31 5.70
CA LEU A 82 8.73 14.38 4.77
C LEU A 82 9.81 15.09 3.96
N LYS A 83 11.02 14.52 3.98
CA LYS A 83 12.06 14.76 2.98
C LYS A 83 12.19 13.51 2.13
N TRP A 84 11.67 13.55 0.90
CA TRP A 84 11.66 12.39 0.02
C TRP A 84 13.10 11.98 -0.34
N PHE A 85 13.45 10.75 0.05
CA PHE A 85 14.81 10.19 0.04
C PHE A 85 15.85 11.07 0.75
N GLY A 86 15.43 11.89 1.72
CA GLY A 86 16.29 12.85 2.42
C GLY A 86 16.70 14.08 1.61
N ILE A 87 16.30 14.18 0.35
CA ILE A 87 16.79 15.19 -0.59
C ILE A 87 15.73 16.26 -0.87
N LEU A 88 14.51 15.83 -1.20
CA LEU A 88 13.44 16.73 -1.66
C LEU A 88 12.44 16.98 -0.52
N PRO A 89 12.35 18.18 0.05
CA PRO A 89 11.31 18.49 1.03
C PRO A 89 9.95 18.49 0.32
N VAL A 90 8.98 17.75 0.87
CA VAL A 90 7.62 17.66 0.32
C VAL A 90 6.72 18.58 1.14
N TRP A 91 6.01 19.47 0.45
CA TRP A 91 5.02 20.31 1.11
C TRP A 91 3.83 19.49 1.62
N SER A 92 3.39 19.79 2.84
CA SER A 92 2.21 19.17 3.44
C SER A 92 1.11 20.19 3.68
N PRO A 93 -0.16 19.84 3.44
CA PRO A 93 -1.29 20.69 3.77
C PRO A 93 -1.57 20.74 5.28
N LEU A 94 -0.97 19.85 6.08
CA LEU A 94 -1.14 19.77 7.53
C LEU A 94 0.11 20.25 8.26
N GLY A 95 -0.09 21.14 9.22
CA GLY A 95 0.89 21.48 10.25
C GLY A 95 0.86 20.48 11.42
N LYS A 96 1.66 20.76 12.45
CA LYS A 96 1.72 19.94 13.67
C LYS A 96 0.37 19.92 14.40
N SER A 97 -0.21 18.75 14.55
CA SER A 97 -1.48 18.51 15.24
C SER A 97 -1.49 17.11 15.86
N PRO A 98 -1.22 16.98 17.18
CA PRO A 98 -1.11 15.68 17.85
C PRO A 98 -2.37 14.82 17.77
N ASP A 99 -3.55 15.44 17.89
CA ASP A 99 -4.84 14.74 17.86
C ASP A 99 -5.05 14.06 16.51
N VAL A 100 -4.83 14.81 15.42
CA VAL A 100 -4.94 14.30 14.05
C VAL A 100 -3.84 13.28 13.76
N ALA A 101 -2.63 13.50 14.27
CA ALA A 101 -1.50 12.59 14.06
C ALA A 101 -1.78 11.19 14.63
N SER A 102 -2.44 11.09 15.79
CA SER A 102 -2.81 9.81 16.41
C SER A 102 -3.81 9.01 15.56
N ILE A 103 -4.83 9.70 15.03
CA ILE A 103 -5.86 9.10 14.16
C ILE A 103 -5.23 8.62 12.86
N LEU A 104 -4.41 9.44 12.21
CA LEU A 104 -3.75 9.08 10.96
C LEU A 104 -2.77 7.92 11.14
N SER A 105 -2.05 7.88 12.28
CA SER A 105 -1.16 6.77 12.62
C SER A 105 -1.95 5.47 12.79
N ALA A 106 -3.11 5.51 13.46
CA ALA A 106 -3.98 4.36 13.59
C ALA A 106 -4.54 3.89 12.23
N VAL A 107 -4.99 4.82 11.38
CA VAL A 107 -5.45 4.49 10.02
C VAL A 107 -4.34 3.83 9.21
N HIS A 108 -3.11 4.36 9.29
CA HIS A 108 -1.95 3.79 8.62
C HIS A 108 -1.66 2.36 9.11
N GLU A 109 -1.65 2.14 10.43
CA GLU A 109 -1.39 0.83 11.03
C GLU A 109 -2.46 -0.21 10.65
N TRP A 110 -3.75 0.13 10.80
CA TRP A 110 -4.84 -0.77 10.40
C TRP A 110 -4.82 -1.06 8.90
N SER A 111 -4.49 -0.05 8.07
CA SER A 111 -4.33 -0.25 6.64
C SER A 111 -3.19 -1.23 6.33
N ALA A 112 -2.08 -1.17 7.06
CA ALA A 112 -0.97 -2.11 6.89
C ALA A 112 -1.39 -3.56 7.20
N TRP A 113 -2.14 -3.78 8.28
CA TRP A 113 -2.68 -5.11 8.62
C TRP A 113 -3.66 -5.62 7.55
N ILE A 114 -4.53 -4.76 7.03
CA ILE A 114 -5.47 -5.12 5.96
C ILE A 114 -4.72 -5.48 4.69
N VAL A 115 -3.73 -4.68 4.27
CA VAL A 115 -2.90 -4.96 3.10
C VAL A 115 -2.16 -6.28 3.26
N LEU A 116 -1.61 -6.56 4.44
CA LEU A 116 -0.93 -7.82 4.73
C LEU A 116 -1.88 -9.03 4.61
N ALA A 117 -3.10 -8.92 5.14
CA ALA A 117 -4.10 -9.96 5.02
C ALA A 117 -4.51 -10.19 3.56
N LEU A 118 -4.77 -9.12 2.81
CA LEU A 118 -5.09 -9.19 1.38
C LEU A 118 -3.95 -9.78 0.56
N PHE A 119 -2.70 -9.42 0.87
CA PHE A 119 -1.49 -9.94 0.23
C PHE A 119 -1.33 -11.43 0.46
N THR A 120 -1.55 -11.86 1.70
CA THR A 120 -1.53 -13.29 2.06
C THR A 120 -2.62 -14.05 1.29
N LEU A 121 -3.86 -13.55 1.28
CA LEU A 121 -4.96 -14.15 0.52
C LEU A 121 -4.65 -14.21 -0.98
N HIS A 122 -4.07 -13.14 -1.54
CA HIS A 122 -3.70 -13.07 -2.95
C HIS A 122 -2.63 -14.11 -3.30
N ILE A 123 -1.55 -14.22 -2.52
CA ILE A 123 -0.52 -15.24 -2.73
C ILE A 123 -1.11 -16.64 -2.66
N LEU A 124 -1.92 -16.93 -1.63
CA LEU A 124 -2.55 -18.24 -1.48
C LEU A 124 -3.44 -18.58 -2.68
N ALA A 125 -4.19 -17.60 -3.20
CA ALA A 125 -4.99 -17.78 -4.41
C ALA A 125 -4.10 -18.06 -5.63
N VAL A 126 -3.04 -17.28 -5.83
CA VAL A 126 -2.09 -17.49 -6.94
C VAL A 126 -1.46 -18.89 -6.86
N MET A 127 -1.05 -19.33 -5.67
CA MET A 127 -0.52 -20.67 -5.44
C MET A 127 -1.55 -21.77 -5.69
N PHE A 128 -2.80 -21.59 -5.23
CA PHE A 128 -3.89 -22.53 -5.49
C PHE A 128 -4.15 -22.68 -7.00
N HIS A 129 -4.24 -21.57 -7.72
CA HIS A 129 -4.48 -21.57 -9.17
C HIS A 129 -3.31 -22.19 -9.94
N HIS A 130 -2.06 -21.94 -9.52
CA HIS A 130 -0.88 -22.47 -10.19
C HIS A 130 -0.63 -23.96 -9.87
N LEU A 131 -0.66 -24.35 -8.61
CA LEU A 131 -0.24 -25.69 -8.17
C LEU A 131 -1.38 -26.71 -8.27
N ILE A 132 -2.60 -26.30 -7.92
CA ILE A 132 -3.76 -27.21 -7.83
C ILE A 132 -4.58 -27.13 -9.12
N ARG A 133 -5.03 -25.94 -9.54
CA ARG A 133 -5.83 -25.82 -10.78
C ARG A 133 -4.98 -25.91 -12.05
N ARG A 134 -3.68 -25.65 -11.95
CA ARG A 134 -2.73 -25.62 -13.08
C ARG A 134 -3.20 -24.72 -14.24
N ASP A 135 -3.80 -23.58 -13.89
CA ASP A 135 -4.25 -22.60 -14.89
C ASP A 135 -3.20 -21.51 -15.14
N THR A 136 -3.49 -20.65 -16.13
CA THR A 136 -2.55 -19.62 -16.59
C THR A 136 -2.65 -18.31 -15.82
N THR A 137 -3.28 -18.28 -14.64
CA THR A 137 -3.49 -17.04 -13.86
C THR A 137 -2.18 -16.32 -13.54
N VAL A 138 -1.10 -17.05 -13.25
CA VAL A 138 0.24 -16.47 -13.01
C VAL A 138 0.77 -15.71 -14.23
N TYR A 139 0.56 -16.23 -15.44
CA TYR A 139 1.03 -15.62 -16.69
C TYR A 139 0.26 -14.36 -17.09
N ARG A 140 -0.80 -14.00 -16.35
CA ARG A 140 -1.49 -12.72 -16.51
C ARG A 140 -0.94 -11.62 -15.61
N ILE A 141 -0.08 -11.98 -14.66
CA ILE A 141 0.54 -11.07 -13.69
C ILE A 141 2.01 -10.77 -14.09
N LEU A 142 2.70 -11.74 -14.71
CA LEU A 142 4.03 -11.58 -15.33
C LEU A 142 3.94 -10.89 -16.69
#